data_AF-A0A971HCH0-F1
#
_entry.id   AF-A0A971HCH0-F1
#
_cell.length_a   1.000
_cell.length_b   1.000
_cell.length_c   1.000
_cell.angle_alpha   90.00
_cell.angle_beta   90.00
_cell.angle_gamma   90.00
#
_symmetry.space_group_name_H-M   'P 1'
#
loop_
_entity.id
_entity.type
_entity.pdbx_description
1 polymer ?
#
loop_
_entity_poly.entity_id
_entity_poly.type
_entity_poly.pdbx_seq_one_letter_code
_entity_poly.pdbx_strand_id
1 'polypeptide(L)'
;MPLFSMRLLKDGQFSQLDALAAGQVTIDEKPESQSIHFSAFTGYGGLAVVARISRLNADTLAWTLEISNKTGYLIASVDYPCLTVADDLQDCGGESAIFYPRVEGVELTSVVKRDPDTEAVDLNREFQSMYPGHMPMQFMGYYNGREGLYFASHDIFGTPKVIEAYATDFGIRLGFRACHAITPMSEFKQPYPVITSLTGGSWYDCAELYREFIETSGMELPRKLYQNKTLPEWYHRSPVVVIFPPRSIRGTGYTGPNEFFPYVNSIKYLDELAEKFQSPVLSLLTYWEGSAPWCPPFNWPPYGGEEVFHEFLVAMHDRGFYVGLYGSGLNWTDKSLLCPEFDKTDYRIE
;
A
#
# COMPACT_ATOMS: atom_id res chain seq x y z
N MET A 1 -7.85 16.23 21.15
CA MET A 1 -6.78 15.41 20.55
C MET A 1 -5.58 16.30 20.21
N PRO A 2 -4.33 15.84 20.33
CA PRO A 2 -3.15 16.59 19.86
C PRO A 2 -3.16 16.75 18.34
N LEU A 3 -2.58 17.85 17.83
CA LEU A 3 -2.48 18.14 16.38
C LEU A 3 -1.50 17.20 15.65
N PHE A 4 -0.44 16.77 16.34
CA PHE A 4 0.50 15.75 15.89
C PHE A 4 0.91 14.85 17.06
N SER A 5 1.33 13.63 16.74
CA SER A 5 2.06 12.75 17.65
C SER A 5 3.31 12.22 16.96
N MET A 6 4.36 11.92 17.70
CA MET A 6 5.59 11.36 17.17
C MET A 6 6.12 10.24 18.05
N ARG A 7 6.76 9.27 17.40
CA ARG A 7 7.44 8.17 18.06
C ARG A 7 8.94 8.41 18.02
N LEU A 8 9.57 8.54 19.19
CA LEU A 8 10.99 8.75 19.32
C LEU A 8 11.69 7.45 19.72
N LEU A 9 12.94 7.29 19.29
CA LEU A 9 13.79 6.14 19.59
C LEU A 9 15.15 6.62 20.08
N LYS A 10 15.60 6.06 21.20
CA LYS A 10 16.96 6.23 21.71
C LYS A 10 17.39 4.98 22.47
N ASP A 11 18.61 4.51 22.22
CA ASP A 11 19.20 3.33 22.89
C ASP A 11 18.29 2.09 22.84
N GLY A 12 17.58 1.90 21.71
CA GLY A 12 16.65 0.78 21.49
C GLY A 12 15.30 0.92 22.20
N GLN A 13 15.06 2.01 22.93
CA GLN A 13 13.81 2.27 23.64
C GLN A 13 12.96 3.32 22.92
N PHE A 14 11.69 2.99 22.70
CA PHE A 14 10.73 3.90 22.13
C PHE A 14 10.04 4.75 23.21
N SER A 15 9.80 6.02 22.90
CA SER A 15 8.92 6.92 23.65
C SER A 15 7.96 7.65 22.72
N GLN A 16 6.90 8.22 23.29
CA GLN A 16 5.89 8.98 22.57
C GLN A 16 5.90 10.44 23.04
N LEU A 17 5.67 11.36 22.11
CA LEU A 17 5.52 12.79 22.36
C LEU A 17 4.41 13.32 21.45
N ASP A 18 3.66 14.29 21.93
CA ASP A 18 2.60 14.92 21.13
C ASP A 18 2.58 16.45 21.32
N ALA A 19 1.70 17.09 20.55
CA ALA A 19 1.55 18.54 20.55
C ALA A 19 1.16 19.14 21.91
N LEU A 20 0.49 18.39 22.80
CA LEU A 20 0.05 18.87 24.12
C LEU A 20 1.20 18.91 25.14
N ALA A 21 2.29 18.20 24.87
CA ALA A 21 3.50 18.22 25.71
C ALA A 21 4.39 19.47 25.49
N ALA A 22 4.03 20.35 24.56
CA ALA A 22 4.78 21.57 24.30
C ALA A 22 4.67 22.55 25.47
N GLY A 23 5.81 22.96 26.04
CA GLY A 23 5.85 23.99 27.09
C GLY A 23 5.54 25.40 26.57
N GLN A 24 5.67 25.61 25.26
CA GLN A 24 5.34 26.88 24.61
C GLN A 24 4.70 26.64 23.24
N VAL A 25 3.57 27.32 23.01
CA VAL A 25 2.85 27.35 21.74
C VAL A 25 2.61 28.80 21.31
N THR A 26 2.99 29.15 20.08
CA THR A 26 2.70 30.47 19.50
C THR A 26 2.06 30.31 18.13
N ILE A 27 1.12 31.21 17.81
CA ILE A 27 0.37 31.17 16.55
C ILE A 27 0.69 32.44 15.77
N ASP A 28 1.08 32.27 14.50
CA ASP A 28 1.21 33.34 13.50
C ASP A 28 0.05 33.22 12.50
N GLU A 29 -0.82 34.22 12.47
CA GLU A 29 -2.02 34.24 11.62
C GLU A 29 -1.84 35.19 10.44
N LYS A 30 -2.13 34.68 9.24
CA LYS A 30 -2.17 35.43 7.99
C LYS A 30 -3.49 35.13 7.26
N PRO A 31 -3.96 36.00 6.35
CA PRO A 31 -5.26 35.84 5.70
C PRO A 31 -5.52 34.47 5.05
N GLU A 32 -4.49 33.85 4.46
CA GLU A 32 -4.60 32.56 3.76
C GLU A 32 -3.80 31.43 4.42
N SER A 33 -3.17 31.68 5.58
CA SER A 33 -2.36 30.66 6.25
C SER A 33 -2.19 30.93 7.74
N GLN A 34 -2.18 29.87 8.54
CA GLN A 34 -1.83 29.91 9.96
C GLN A 34 -0.61 29.02 10.20
N SER A 35 0.34 29.48 11.00
CA SER A 35 1.47 28.66 11.48
C SER A 35 1.42 28.55 12.99
N ILE A 36 1.45 27.32 13.50
CA ILE A 36 1.46 27.01 14.92
C ILE A 36 2.84 26.45 15.27
N HIS A 37 3.55 27.15 16.13
CA HIS A 37 4.90 26.81 16.56
C HIS A 37 4.85 26.17 17.95
N PHE A 38 5.42 24.98 18.08
CA PHE A 38 5.50 24.21 19.31
C PHE A 38 6.96 24.07 19.72
N SER A 39 7.28 24.38 20.97
CA SER A 39 8.64 24.31 21.50
C SER A 39 8.64 24.06 23.01
N ALA A 40 9.83 24.04 23.61
CA ALA A 40 10.03 23.83 25.06
C ALA A 40 9.44 22.50 25.56
N PHE A 41 9.58 21.43 24.79
CA PHE A 41 9.19 20.07 25.21
C PHE A 41 10.07 19.58 26.36
N THR A 42 9.44 19.28 27.50
CA THR A 42 10.15 18.82 28.71
C THR A 42 10.92 17.53 28.43
N GLY A 43 12.24 17.52 28.70
CA GLY A 43 13.11 16.36 28.43
C GLY A 43 13.62 16.24 26.98
N TYR A 44 13.15 17.11 26.07
CA TYR A 44 13.51 17.11 24.65
C TYR A 44 14.04 18.48 24.22
N GLY A 45 15.01 19.00 24.98
CA GLY A 45 15.61 20.31 24.74
C GLY A 45 16.14 20.44 23.30
N GLY A 46 15.73 21.51 22.61
CA GLY A 46 16.10 21.76 21.22
C GLY A 46 15.16 21.16 20.17
N LEU A 47 14.12 20.43 20.57
CA LEU A 47 13.04 20.03 19.67
C LEU A 47 12.07 21.19 19.45
N ALA A 48 11.73 21.45 18.18
CA ALA A 48 10.66 22.37 17.80
C ALA A 48 9.88 21.83 16.60
N VAL A 49 8.58 22.13 16.55
CA VAL A 49 7.67 21.71 15.47
C VAL A 49 6.90 22.93 14.98
N VAL A 50 6.75 23.07 13.66
CA VAL A 50 5.92 24.09 13.04
C VAL A 50 4.88 23.40 12.16
N ALA A 51 3.63 23.49 12.56
CA ALA A 51 2.48 23.05 11.78
C ALA A 51 1.92 24.24 11.00
N ARG A 52 1.81 24.13 9.68
CA ARG A 52 1.25 25.18 8.83
C ARG A 52 -0.01 24.67 8.14
N ILE A 53 -1.08 25.45 8.29
CA ILE A 53 -2.37 25.27 7.63
C ILE A 53 -2.52 26.39 6.60
N SER A 54 -2.69 26.05 5.34
CA SER A 54 -2.92 27.02 4.26
C SER A 54 -4.28 26.78 3.62
N ARG A 55 -5.04 27.86 3.41
CA ARG A 55 -6.28 27.80 2.64
C ARG A 55 -5.93 27.81 1.15
N LEU A 56 -6.34 26.78 0.42
CA LEU A 56 -6.12 26.71 -1.03
C LEU A 56 -7.31 27.31 -1.80
N ASN A 57 -8.52 27.11 -1.27
CA ASN A 57 -9.77 27.70 -1.75
C ASN A 57 -10.81 27.67 -0.61
N ALA A 58 -12.08 27.96 -0.91
CA ALA A 58 -13.14 28.01 0.11
C ALA A 58 -13.32 26.70 0.90
N ASP A 59 -13.08 25.56 0.25
CA ASP A 59 -13.41 24.23 0.77
C ASP A 59 -12.18 23.39 1.10
N THR A 60 -10.98 23.86 0.75
CA THR A 60 -9.75 23.05 0.76
C THR A 60 -8.65 23.68 1.60
N LEU A 61 -8.09 22.88 2.51
CA LEU A 61 -6.94 23.21 3.33
C LEU A 61 -5.76 22.30 3.02
N ALA A 62 -4.55 22.86 3.08
CA ALA A 62 -3.29 22.15 3.01
C ALA A 62 -2.54 22.20 4.34
N TRP A 63 -2.08 21.04 4.78
CA TRP A 63 -1.38 20.82 6.05
C TRP A 63 0.06 20.42 5.75
N THR A 64 1.01 21.21 6.28
CA THR A 64 2.46 20.92 6.18
C THR A 64 3.12 21.01 7.54
N LEU A 65 4.22 20.27 7.71
CA LEU A 65 4.95 20.17 8.97
C LEU A 65 6.44 20.39 8.75
N GLU A 66 7.06 21.15 9.65
CA GLU A 66 8.51 21.31 9.76
C GLU A 66 8.94 20.93 11.18
N ILE A 67 10.06 20.21 11.32
CA ILE A 67 10.59 19.74 12.61
C ILE A 67 12.08 20.09 12.69
N SER A 68 12.47 20.76 13.76
CA SER A 68 13.86 20.94 14.17
C SER A 68 14.18 19.96 15.28
N ASN A 69 14.94 18.92 14.97
CA ASN A 69 15.32 17.88 15.92
C ASN A 69 16.78 18.09 16.38
N LYS A 70 16.99 18.98 17.35
CA LYS A 70 18.31 19.18 17.98
C LYS A 70 18.53 18.29 19.21
N THR A 71 17.82 17.16 19.26
CA THR A 71 17.92 16.20 20.35
C THR A 71 18.80 15.01 19.93
N GLY A 72 19.14 14.16 20.91
CA GLY A 72 19.79 12.87 20.65
C GLY A 72 18.84 11.73 20.27
N TYR A 73 17.57 12.01 19.97
CA TYR A 73 16.57 10.99 19.62
C TYR A 73 16.40 10.91 18.10
N LEU A 74 16.22 9.70 17.58
CA LEU A 74 15.65 9.48 16.25
C LEU A 74 14.13 9.65 16.36
N ILE A 75 13.49 10.38 15.44
CA ILE A 75 12.03 10.39 15.32
C ILE A 75 11.66 9.36 14.26
N ALA A 76 11.19 8.19 14.70
CA ALA A 76 10.89 7.06 13.84
C ALA A 76 9.68 7.34 12.94
N SER A 77 8.64 7.98 13.49
CA SER A 77 7.42 8.29 12.76
C SER A 77 6.72 9.53 13.31
N VAL A 78 5.94 10.18 12.46
CA VAL A 78 5.11 11.34 12.81
C VAL A 78 3.71 11.17 12.26
N ASP A 79 2.70 11.28 13.11
CA ASP A 79 1.30 11.37 12.74
C ASP A 79 0.90 12.84 12.59
N TYR A 80 0.57 13.27 11.37
CA TYR A 80 0.13 14.65 11.10
C TYR A 80 -0.61 14.78 9.76
N PRO A 81 -1.67 15.61 9.69
CA PRO A 81 -2.41 16.15 10.82
C PRO A 81 -3.22 15.03 11.51
N CYS A 82 -3.33 15.10 12.82
CA CYS A 82 -4.22 14.20 13.56
C CYS A 82 -5.66 14.73 13.46
N LEU A 83 -6.47 14.10 12.61
CA LEU A 83 -7.86 14.48 12.33
C LEU A 83 -8.84 13.47 12.94
N THR A 84 -9.92 13.98 13.51
CA THR A 84 -11.02 13.17 14.07
C THR A 84 -12.33 13.57 13.44
N VAL A 85 -13.11 12.57 13.03
CA VAL A 85 -14.48 12.71 12.56
C VAL A 85 -15.44 12.09 13.57
N ALA A 86 -16.74 12.40 13.45
CA ALA A 86 -17.75 11.80 14.32
C ALA A 86 -17.76 10.27 14.16
N ASP A 87 -18.02 9.55 15.25
CA ASP A 87 -18.31 8.12 15.18
C ASP A 87 -19.79 7.93 14.86
N ASP A 88 -20.13 8.23 13.61
CA ASP A 88 -21.50 8.17 13.05
C ASP A 88 -21.58 7.10 11.95
N LEU A 89 -20.85 6.00 12.09
CA LEU A 89 -20.85 4.98 11.05
C LEU A 89 -22.15 4.16 11.03
N GLN A 90 -22.54 3.68 9.85
CA GLN A 90 -23.81 2.97 9.62
C GLN A 90 -24.04 1.77 10.55
N ASP A 91 -23.04 0.91 10.79
CA ASP A 91 -23.20 -0.24 11.69
C ASP A 91 -23.23 0.17 13.17
N CYS A 92 -22.82 1.41 13.48
CA CYS A 92 -22.94 2.02 14.81
C CYS A 92 -24.25 2.81 14.99
N GLY A 93 -25.16 2.76 14.00
CA GLY A 93 -26.46 3.45 14.03
C GLY A 93 -26.46 4.87 13.46
N GLY A 94 -25.36 5.30 12.83
CA GLY A 94 -25.26 6.57 12.13
C GLY A 94 -25.57 6.49 10.64
N GLU A 95 -25.19 7.52 9.88
CA GLU A 95 -25.43 7.61 8.43
C GLU A 95 -24.13 7.56 7.60
N SER A 96 -22.98 7.65 8.26
CA SER A 96 -21.68 7.86 7.63
C SER A 96 -20.97 6.56 7.26
N ALA A 97 -20.04 6.65 6.30
CA ALA A 97 -19.13 5.59 5.92
C ALA A 97 -17.74 6.16 5.63
N ILE A 98 -16.72 5.29 5.68
CA ILE A 98 -15.34 5.66 5.34
C ILE A 98 -14.87 4.89 4.12
N PHE A 99 -14.41 5.59 3.09
CA PHE A 99 -13.57 4.96 2.08
C PHE A 99 -12.17 4.73 2.67
N TYR A 100 -11.77 3.46 2.73
CA TYR A 100 -10.48 3.03 3.22
C TYR A 100 -9.67 2.39 2.08
N PRO A 101 -8.44 2.85 1.79
CA PRO A 101 -7.73 2.53 0.55
C PRO A 101 -7.08 1.14 0.55
N ARG A 102 -7.68 0.15 1.24
CA ARG A 102 -7.13 -1.19 1.36
C ARG A 102 -7.35 -2.00 0.08
N VAL A 103 -6.26 -2.45 -0.54
CA VAL A 103 -6.25 -3.22 -1.79
C VAL A 103 -7.02 -2.48 -2.90
N GLU A 104 -8.20 -2.94 -3.30
CA GLU A 104 -9.03 -2.29 -4.33
C GLU A 104 -9.80 -1.07 -3.79
N GLY A 105 -9.83 -0.89 -2.46
CA GLY A 105 -10.69 0.05 -1.76
C GLY A 105 -11.83 -0.68 -1.05
N VAL A 106 -12.14 -0.25 0.17
CA VAL A 106 -13.22 -0.83 0.99
C VAL A 106 -14.01 0.31 1.62
N GLU A 107 -15.32 0.20 1.61
CA GLU A 107 -16.21 1.06 2.40
C GLU A 107 -16.35 0.47 3.81
N LEU A 108 -15.93 1.23 4.83
CA LEU A 108 -16.05 0.85 6.23
C LEU A 108 -17.30 1.48 6.83
N THR A 109 -18.20 0.64 7.31
CA THR A 109 -19.43 0.98 8.04
C THR A 109 -19.30 0.77 9.55
N SER A 110 -18.15 0.26 10.00
CA SER A 110 -17.68 0.22 11.39
C SER A 110 -16.16 0.23 11.44
N VAL A 111 -15.60 0.66 12.57
CA VAL A 111 -14.16 0.58 12.84
C VAL A 111 -13.90 0.01 14.22
N VAL A 112 -12.72 -0.60 14.40
CA VAL A 112 -12.30 -1.14 15.70
C VAL A 112 -11.87 0.02 16.60
N LYS A 113 -12.32 0.02 17.86
CA LYS A 113 -11.83 0.94 18.89
C LYS A 113 -10.38 0.61 19.22
N ARG A 114 -9.53 1.62 19.27
CA ARG A 114 -8.13 1.48 19.65
C ARG A 114 -7.76 2.50 20.71
N ASP A 115 -6.87 2.07 21.59
CA ASP A 115 -6.15 2.96 22.47
C ASP A 115 -4.73 3.12 21.93
N PRO A 116 -4.40 4.30 21.34
CA PRO A 116 -3.08 4.54 20.76
C PRO A 116 -1.96 4.52 21.80
N ASP A 117 -2.26 4.61 23.10
CA ASP A 117 -1.27 4.62 24.18
C ASP A 117 -0.94 3.22 24.72
N THR A 118 -1.78 2.21 24.43
CA THR A 118 -1.62 0.84 24.95
C THR A 118 -1.44 -0.23 23.88
N GLU A 119 -1.79 0.03 22.62
CA GLU A 119 -1.50 -0.90 21.54
C GLU A 119 -0.02 -0.82 21.15
N ALA A 120 0.77 -1.78 21.67
CA ALA A 120 2.10 -2.06 21.18
C ALA A 120 2.09 -2.17 19.65
N VAL A 121 3.13 -1.65 19.01
CA VAL A 121 3.28 -1.67 17.56
C VAL A 121 3.28 -3.11 17.06
N ASP A 122 2.12 -3.55 16.59
CA ASP A 122 2.00 -4.76 15.80
C ASP A 122 2.57 -4.44 14.42
N LEU A 123 3.85 -4.74 14.24
CA LEU A 123 4.56 -4.56 12.98
C LEU A 123 3.81 -5.23 11.82
N ASN A 124 3.17 -6.39 12.05
CA ASN A 124 2.37 -7.05 11.01
C ASN A 124 1.15 -6.22 10.62
N ARG A 125 0.53 -5.52 11.58
CA ARG A 125 -0.58 -4.62 11.31
C ARG A 125 -0.14 -3.35 10.59
N GLU A 126 0.99 -2.76 10.99
CA GLU A 126 1.57 -1.63 10.25
C GLU A 126 1.82 -2.01 8.79
N PHE A 127 2.43 -3.17 8.51
CA PHE A 127 2.60 -3.66 7.14
C PHE A 127 1.29 -3.77 6.35
N GLN A 128 0.19 -4.17 6.99
CA GLN A 128 -1.12 -4.23 6.33
C GLN A 128 -1.75 -2.86 6.06
N SER A 129 -1.25 -1.81 6.71
CA SER A 129 -1.71 -0.43 6.55
C SER A 129 -0.69 0.46 5.81
N MET A 130 0.37 -0.12 5.25
CA MET A 130 1.41 0.63 4.54
C MET A 130 1.00 1.01 3.12
N TYR A 131 1.28 2.27 2.80
CA TYR A 131 1.50 2.77 1.44
C TYR A 131 3.02 2.94 1.21
N PRO A 132 3.55 2.62 0.03
CA PRO A 132 2.93 1.77 -0.98
C PRO A 132 2.82 0.33 -0.47
N GLY A 133 1.83 -0.43 -0.94
CA GLY A 133 1.62 -1.81 -0.52
C GLY A 133 0.14 -2.15 -0.43
N HIS A 134 -0.29 -2.64 0.73
CA HIS A 134 -1.69 -2.97 0.99
C HIS A 134 -2.62 -1.76 0.95
N MET A 135 -2.09 -0.56 1.13
CA MET A 135 -2.77 0.69 0.84
C MET A 135 -2.18 1.27 -0.45
N PRO A 136 -2.72 0.97 -1.65
CA PRO A 136 -2.17 1.50 -2.90
C PRO A 136 -2.57 2.96 -3.20
N MET A 137 -3.48 3.55 -2.43
CA MET A 137 -3.94 4.92 -2.61
C MET A 137 -3.69 5.76 -1.35
N GLN A 138 -3.39 7.04 -1.55
CA GLN A 138 -2.97 7.96 -0.48
C GLN A 138 -4.12 8.83 0.04
N PHE A 139 -5.35 8.31 0.07
CA PHE A 139 -6.52 9.05 0.56
C PHE A 139 -7.50 8.18 1.33
N MET A 140 -8.26 8.84 2.20
CA MET A 140 -9.50 8.35 2.80
C MET A 140 -10.62 9.35 2.51
N GLY A 141 -11.86 8.87 2.54
CA GLY A 141 -13.05 9.71 2.49
C GLY A 141 -13.97 9.41 3.66
N TYR A 142 -14.62 10.40 4.26
CA TYR A 142 -15.67 10.23 5.27
C TYR A 142 -16.93 10.93 4.78
N TYR A 143 -18.05 10.24 4.60
CA TYR A 143 -19.24 10.78 3.90
C TYR A 143 -20.54 10.14 4.38
N ASN A 144 -21.68 10.80 4.14
CA ASN A 144 -23.01 10.37 4.63
C ASN A 144 -24.11 10.35 3.55
N GLY A 145 -23.74 10.29 2.27
CA GLY A 145 -24.69 10.36 1.15
C GLY A 145 -25.11 11.79 0.76
N ARG A 146 -24.77 12.82 1.55
CA ARG A 146 -25.06 14.23 1.27
C ARG A 146 -23.81 15.09 1.18
N GLU A 147 -22.92 14.92 2.13
CA GLU A 147 -21.66 15.65 2.25
C GLU A 147 -20.52 14.69 2.57
N GLY A 148 -19.29 15.14 2.36
CA GLY A 148 -18.11 14.35 2.64
C GLY A 148 -16.87 15.18 2.93
N LEU A 149 -15.89 14.50 3.49
CA LEU A 149 -14.56 15.00 3.80
C LEU A 149 -13.53 14.12 3.10
N TYR A 150 -12.84 14.71 2.12
CA TYR A 150 -11.66 14.14 1.49
C TYR A 150 -10.44 14.39 2.36
N PHE A 151 -9.66 13.35 2.66
CA PHE A 151 -8.42 13.45 3.44
C PHE A 151 -7.29 12.66 2.77
N ALA A 152 -6.27 13.36 2.26
CA ALA A 152 -5.26 12.73 1.41
C ALA A 152 -3.86 13.29 1.54
N SER A 153 -2.86 12.43 1.40
CA SER A 153 -1.46 12.83 1.21
C SER A 153 -1.23 13.10 -0.27
N HIS A 154 -1.07 14.38 -0.65
CA HIS A 154 -0.75 14.79 -2.02
C HIS A 154 0.76 14.64 -2.27
N ASP A 155 1.25 13.41 -2.12
CA ASP A 155 2.66 13.05 -2.22
C ASP A 155 2.99 12.40 -3.56
N ILE A 156 3.72 13.12 -4.40
CA ILE A 156 4.16 12.64 -5.72
C ILE A 156 5.39 11.72 -5.66
N PHE A 157 6.06 11.65 -4.51
CA PHE A 157 7.28 10.85 -4.34
C PHE A 157 6.99 9.42 -3.90
N GLY A 158 5.73 9.10 -3.57
CA GLY A 158 5.35 7.77 -3.12
C GLY A 158 5.97 7.38 -1.77
N THR A 159 6.15 8.35 -0.86
CA THR A 159 6.89 8.13 0.39
C THR A 159 6.16 7.12 1.28
N PRO A 160 6.88 6.22 1.98
CA PRO A 160 6.26 5.27 2.88
C PRO A 160 5.48 5.91 4.03
N LYS A 161 4.25 5.46 4.25
CA LYS A 161 3.37 5.92 5.35
C LYS A 161 2.33 4.86 5.71
N VAL A 162 1.93 4.86 6.96
CA VAL A 162 0.80 4.07 7.46
C VAL A 162 -0.48 4.89 7.32
N ILE A 163 -1.52 4.28 6.75
CA ILE A 163 -2.85 4.87 6.53
C ILE A 163 -3.89 4.08 7.32
N GLU A 164 -4.54 4.71 8.30
CA GLU A 164 -5.44 4.01 9.23
C GLU A 164 -6.69 4.82 9.57
N ALA A 165 -7.78 4.09 9.82
CA ALA A 165 -9.01 4.58 10.43
C ALA A 165 -9.35 3.72 11.65
N TYR A 166 -9.57 4.34 12.82
CA TYR A 166 -9.94 3.63 14.04
C TYR A 166 -10.71 4.51 15.03
N ALA A 167 -11.58 3.91 15.82
CA ALA A 167 -12.33 4.63 16.84
C ALA A 167 -11.45 4.94 18.06
N THR A 168 -11.66 6.12 18.64
CA THR A 168 -11.07 6.61 19.88
C THR A 168 -12.18 7.13 20.79
N ASP A 169 -11.87 7.54 22.01
CA ASP A 169 -12.85 8.17 22.90
C ASP A 169 -13.38 9.52 22.38
N PHE A 170 -12.76 10.10 21.34
CA PHE A 170 -13.11 11.41 20.77
C PHE A 170 -13.80 11.32 19.42
N GLY A 171 -14.07 10.11 18.92
CA GLY A 171 -14.57 9.85 17.56
C GLY A 171 -13.59 8.99 16.75
N ILE A 172 -13.71 9.00 15.43
CA ILE A 172 -12.88 8.19 14.55
C ILE A 172 -11.66 8.98 14.11
N ARG A 173 -10.47 8.46 14.38
CA ARG A 173 -9.22 9.04 13.90
C ARG A 173 -8.96 8.58 12.47
N LEU A 174 -8.74 9.54 11.59
CA LEU A 174 -8.18 9.34 10.25
C LEU A 174 -6.70 9.70 10.32
N GLY A 175 -5.82 8.71 10.15
CA GLY A 175 -4.39 8.84 10.37
C GLY A 175 -3.56 8.67 9.10
N PHE A 176 -2.69 9.65 8.84
CA PHE A 176 -1.45 9.45 8.11
C PHE A 176 -0.28 9.49 9.09
N ARG A 177 0.41 8.36 9.24
CA ARG A 177 1.68 8.29 9.97
C ARG A 177 2.81 8.17 8.97
N ALA A 178 3.58 9.25 8.85
CA ALA A 178 4.73 9.30 7.97
C ALA A 178 5.95 8.63 8.60
N CYS A 179 6.64 7.79 7.83
CA CYS A 179 7.77 6.97 8.30
C CYS A 179 9.10 7.53 7.79
N HIS A 180 9.40 8.80 8.11
CA HIS A 180 10.56 9.51 7.56
C HIS A 180 11.90 9.22 8.25
N ALA A 181 11.90 8.58 9.43
CA ALA A 181 13.11 8.32 10.22
C ALA A 181 14.02 9.57 10.37
N ILE A 182 13.50 10.63 11.00
CA ILE A 182 14.21 11.91 11.15
C ILE A 182 15.36 11.75 12.14
N THR A 183 16.59 11.91 11.66
CA THR A 183 17.80 11.64 12.42
C THR A 183 18.03 12.62 13.57
N PRO A 184 18.83 12.23 14.59
CA PRO A 184 19.28 13.17 15.60
C PRO A 184 20.05 14.34 14.98
N MET A 185 19.95 15.52 15.59
CA MET A 185 20.66 16.74 15.16
C MET A 185 20.36 17.15 13.70
N SER A 186 19.10 17.01 13.27
CA SER A 186 18.69 17.31 11.90
C SER A 186 17.47 18.24 11.85
N GLU A 187 17.21 18.76 10.65
CA GLU A 187 15.98 19.47 10.31
C GLU A 187 15.17 18.59 9.35
N PHE A 188 13.85 18.67 9.42
CA PHE A 188 12.95 17.95 8.54
C PHE A 188 11.83 18.88 8.06
N LYS A 189 11.53 18.80 6.76
CA LYS A 189 10.40 19.47 6.14
C LYS A 189 9.60 18.43 5.38
N GLN A 190 8.32 18.32 5.70
CA GLN A 190 7.42 17.40 4.99
C GLN A 190 7.42 17.76 3.49
N PRO A 191 7.74 16.81 2.59
CA PRO A 191 7.96 17.12 1.18
C PRO A 191 6.66 17.30 0.38
N TYR A 192 5.51 17.05 1.00
CA TYR A 192 4.18 17.12 0.41
C TYR A 192 3.18 17.69 1.41
N PRO A 193 2.07 18.30 0.96
CA PRO A 193 0.96 18.62 1.85
C PRO A 193 0.07 17.39 2.08
N VAL A 194 -0.53 17.32 3.26
CA VAL A 194 -1.78 16.57 3.43
C VAL A 194 -2.91 17.53 3.14
N ILE A 195 -3.94 17.10 2.42
CA ILE A 195 -5.08 17.90 1.99
C ILE A 195 -6.33 17.42 2.72
N THR A 196 -7.11 18.37 3.21
CA THR A 196 -8.51 18.16 3.59
C THR A 196 -9.39 19.01 2.69
N SER A 197 -10.44 18.42 2.12
CA SER A 197 -11.39 19.15 1.29
C SER A 197 -12.82 18.71 1.57
N LEU A 198 -13.77 19.65 1.61
CA LEU A 198 -15.18 19.30 1.59
C LEU A 198 -15.54 18.76 0.21
N THR A 199 -16.38 17.73 0.18
CA THR A 199 -16.76 17.04 -1.05
C THR A 199 -18.20 16.55 -0.98
N GLY A 200 -18.64 15.85 -2.03
CA GLY A 200 -19.97 15.24 -2.10
C GLY A 200 -20.15 14.07 -1.14
N GLY A 201 -21.34 13.50 -1.17
CA GLY A 201 -21.80 12.48 -0.23
C GLY A 201 -21.29 11.07 -0.46
N SER A 202 -20.38 10.83 -1.40
CA SER A 202 -19.94 9.47 -1.75
C SER A 202 -18.42 9.34 -1.86
N TRP A 203 -17.94 8.10 -1.77
CA TRP A 203 -16.54 7.81 -2.05
C TRP A 203 -16.13 8.17 -3.48
N TYR A 204 -17.06 8.17 -4.44
CA TYR A 204 -16.78 8.59 -5.81
C TYR A 204 -16.31 10.05 -5.85
N ASP A 205 -16.95 10.93 -5.08
CA ASP A 205 -16.57 12.35 -5.02
C ASP A 205 -15.16 12.54 -4.43
N CYS A 206 -14.80 11.73 -3.43
CA CYS A 206 -13.44 11.69 -2.89
C CYS A 206 -12.43 11.14 -3.92
N ALA A 207 -12.80 10.07 -4.63
CA ALA A 207 -11.95 9.43 -5.62
C ALA A 207 -11.70 10.33 -6.83
N GLU A 208 -12.66 11.16 -7.22
CA GLU A 208 -12.51 12.15 -8.29
C GLU A 208 -11.47 13.23 -7.92
N LEU A 209 -11.48 13.73 -6.67
CA LEU A 209 -10.45 14.66 -6.19
C LEU A 209 -9.06 14.01 -6.17
N TYR A 210 -8.97 12.75 -5.73
CA TYR A 210 -7.70 12.02 -5.76
C TYR A 210 -7.21 11.77 -7.19
N ARG A 211 -8.13 11.42 -8.11
CA ARG A 211 -7.84 11.23 -9.53
C ARG A 211 -7.34 12.52 -10.16
N GLU A 212 -7.99 13.65 -9.89
CA GLU A 212 -7.55 14.97 -10.35
C GLU A 212 -6.13 15.28 -9.86
N PHE A 213 -5.84 15.05 -8.57
CA PHE A 213 -4.48 15.18 -8.04
C PHE A 213 -3.48 14.30 -8.80
N ILE A 214 -3.75 13.01 -8.93
CA ILE A 214 -2.85 12.06 -9.58
C ILE A 214 -2.60 12.46 -11.06
N GLU A 215 -3.64 12.88 -11.78
CA GLU A 215 -3.54 13.27 -13.20
C GLU A 215 -2.84 14.63 -13.42
N THR A 216 -2.83 15.52 -12.42
CA THR A 216 -2.28 16.89 -12.55
C THR A 216 -0.98 17.12 -11.79
N SER A 217 -0.61 16.24 -10.85
CA SER A 217 0.52 16.43 -9.94
C SER A 217 1.90 16.22 -10.54
N GLY A 218 1.98 15.59 -11.73
CA GLY A 218 3.24 15.19 -12.34
C GLY A 218 3.87 13.95 -11.71
N MET A 219 3.16 13.22 -10.84
CA MET A 219 3.57 11.88 -10.41
C MET A 219 3.80 10.99 -11.64
N GLU A 220 4.91 10.24 -11.65
CA GLU A 220 5.20 9.35 -12.77
C GLU A 220 4.27 8.14 -12.72
N LEU A 221 3.38 8.05 -13.71
CA LEU A 221 2.40 6.97 -13.82
C LEU A 221 2.67 6.15 -15.08
N PRO A 222 2.34 4.84 -15.06
CA PRO A 222 2.27 4.06 -16.27
C PRO A 222 1.36 4.74 -17.30
N ARG A 223 1.76 4.71 -18.57
CA ARG A 223 0.91 5.21 -19.65
C ARG A 223 -0.43 4.47 -19.63
N LYS A 224 -1.54 5.22 -19.71
CA LYS A 224 -2.88 4.65 -19.82
C LYS A 224 -2.92 3.64 -20.97
N LEU A 225 -3.60 2.51 -20.78
CA LEU A 225 -3.62 1.40 -21.73
C LEU A 225 -3.93 1.87 -23.16
N TYR A 226 -4.99 2.66 -23.36
CA TYR A 226 -5.40 3.15 -24.68
C TYR A 226 -4.42 4.15 -25.33
N GLN A 227 -3.48 4.70 -24.58
CA GLN A 227 -2.42 5.60 -25.09
C GLN A 227 -1.09 4.86 -25.29
N ASN A 228 -0.96 3.66 -24.74
CA ASN A 228 0.30 2.96 -24.66
C ASN A 228 0.54 2.06 -25.88
N LYS A 229 0.95 2.67 -26.99
CA LYS A 229 1.25 1.97 -28.26
C LYS A 229 2.49 1.06 -28.23
N THR A 230 3.25 1.06 -27.14
CA THR A 230 4.42 0.18 -26.99
C THR A 230 4.06 -1.17 -26.36
N LEU A 231 2.83 -1.34 -25.88
CA LEU A 231 2.37 -2.63 -25.37
C LEU A 231 2.11 -3.59 -26.54
N PRO A 232 2.40 -4.89 -26.36
CA PRO A 232 2.00 -5.91 -27.32
C PRO A 232 0.48 -5.89 -27.55
N GLU A 233 0.06 -6.15 -28.79
CA GLU A 233 -1.36 -6.12 -29.19
C GLU A 233 -2.26 -6.99 -28.30
N TRP A 234 -1.72 -8.10 -27.77
CA TRP A 234 -2.48 -8.98 -26.90
C TRP A 234 -2.93 -8.34 -25.58
N TYR A 235 -2.24 -7.31 -25.08
CA TYR A 235 -2.70 -6.57 -23.90
C TYR A 235 -4.01 -5.83 -24.17
N HIS A 236 -4.22 -5.35 -25.40
CA HIS A 236 -5.47 -4.69 -25.79
C HIS A 236 -6.62 -5.68 -25.98
N ARG A 237 -6.31 -6.96 -26.19
CA ARG A 237 -7.30 -8.04 -26.28
C ARG A 237 -7.77 -8.56 -24.92
N SER A 238 -7.06 -8.21 -23.84
CA SER A 238 -7.39 -8.60 -22.45
C SER A 238 -7.75 -10.09 -22.32
N PRO A 239 -6.80 -11.02 -22.61
CA PRO A 239 -7.08 -12.45 -22.55
C PRO A 239 -7.49 -12.88 -21.14
N VAL A 240 -8.29 -13.93 -21.05
CA VAL A 240 -8.64 -14.53 -19.75
C VAL A 240 -7.42 -15.23 -19.18
N VAL A 241 -6.98 -14.83 -17.99
CA VAL A 241 -5.83 -15.43 -17.31
C VAL A 241 -6.27 -16.71 -16.59
N VAL A 242 -5.67 -17.85 -16.97
CA VAL A 242 -5.92 -19.16 -16.37
C VAL A 242 -4.67 -19.59 -15.60
N ILE A 243 -4.78 -19.64 -14.27
CA ILE A 243 -3.65 -19.98 -13.38
C ILE A 243 -3.75 -21.46 -12.98
N PHE A 244 -2.72 -22.25 -13.28
CA PHE A 244 -2.63 -23.65 -12.83
C PHE A 244 -1.18 -24.12 -12.74
N PRO A 245 -0.89 -25.16 -11.93
CA PRO A 245 0.43 -25.77 -11.89
C PRO A 245 0.49 -27.10 -12.69
N PRO A 246 1.60 -27.41 -13.40
CA PRO A 246 1.78 -28.71 -14.09
C PRO A 246 2.09 -29.86 -13.12
N ARG A 247 2.38 -29.54 -11.86
CA ARG A 247 2.75 -30.49 -10.82
C ARG A 247 2.12 -30.10 -9.51
N SER A 248 2.18 -31.00 -8.53
CA SER A 248 1.53 -30.88 -7.24
C SER A 248 0.02 -31.16 -7.24
N ILE A 249 -0.44 -31.66 -6.10
CA ILE A 249 -1.86 -31.83 -5.77
C ILE A 249 -2.10 -31.00 -4.51
N ARG A 250 -3.02 -30.02 -4.62
CA ARG A 250 -3.31 -29.05 -3.55
C ARG A 250 -3.58 -29.76 -2.21
N GLY A 251 -2.90 -29.31 -1.16
CA GLY A 251 -3.12 -29.79 0.22
C GLY A 251 -2.47 -31.12 0.56
N THR A 252 -1.69 -31.73 -0.34
CA THR A 252 -1.08 -33.06 -0.11
C THR A 252 0.42 -33.01 0.16
N GLY A 253 1.09 -31.90 -0.13
CA GLY A 253 2.56 -31.82 -0.11
C GLY A 253 3.25 -32.57 -1.25
N TYR A 254 2.50 -33.27 -2.11
CA TYR A 254 3.04 -33.89 -3.32
C TYR A 254 3.53 -32.81 -4.29
N THR A 255 4.71 -33.01 -4.88
CA THR A 255 5.35 -32.08 -5.83
C THR A 255 5.63 -32.70 -7.20
N GLY A 256 5.20 -33.94 -7.46
CA GLY A 256 5.34 -34.61 -8.76
C GLY A 256 4.25 -34.21 -9.77
N PRO A 257 4.28 -34.78 -11.00
CA PRO A 257 3.39 -34.37 -12.09
C PRO A 257 1.92 -34.66 -11.74
N ASN A 258 1.01 -33.81 -12.24
CA ASN A 258 -0.43 -33.99 -12.14
C ASN A 258 -1.07 -34.18 -13.54
N GLU A 259 -2.39 -34.15 -13.63
CA GLU A 259 -3.11 -34.37 -14.90
C GLU A 259 -2.78 -33.35 -16.00
N PHE A 260 -2.25 -32.18 -15.63
CA PHE A 260 -1.85 -31.13 -16.56
C PHE A 260 -0.43 -31.33 -17.12
N PHE A 261 0.28 -32.40 -16.73
CA PHE A 261 1.62 -32.73 -17.23
C PHE A 261 1.64 -34.03 -18.06
N PRO A 262 2.39 -34.10 -19.19
CA PRO A 262 3.13 -33.02 -19.85
C PRO A 262 2.21 -31.84 -20.19
N TYR A 263 2.76 -30.62 -20.24
CA TYR A 263 1.99 -29.36 -20.30
C TYR A 263 0.87 -29.36 -21.35
N VAL A 264 1.08 -30.04 -22.50
CA VAL A 264 0.07 -30.19 -23.56
C VAL A 264 -1.23 -30.87 -23.11
N ASN A 265 -1.24 -31.62 -22.01
CA ASN A 265 -2.45 -32.23 -21.45
C ASN A 265 -3.46 -31.17 -20.97
N SER A 266 -3.01 -29.97 -20.61
CA SER A 266 -3.89 -28.88 -20.19
C SER A 266 -4.66 -28.26 -21.35
N ILE A 267 -4.22 -28.45 -22.59
CA ILE A 267 -4.74 -27.75 -23.77
C ILE A 267 -6.24 -27.97 -23.96
N LYS A 268 -6.74 -29.19 -23.76
CA LYS A 268 -8.18 -29.48 -23.88
C LYS A 268 -9.06 -28.62 -22.95
N TYR A 269 -8.56 -28.33 -21.75
CA TYR A 269 -9.27 -27.49 -20.78
C TYR A 269 -9.17 -26.01 -21.15
N LEU A 270 -8.02 -25.60 -21.70
CA LEU A 270 -7.80 -24.23 -22.19
C LEU A 270 -8.67 -23.93 -23.42
N ASP A 271 -8.80 -24.89 -24.35
CA ASP A 271 -9.70 -24.82 -25.50
C ASP A 271 -11.16 -24.67 -25.04
N GLU A 272 -11.61 -25.50 -24.10
CA GLU A 272 -12.95 -25.41 -23.51
C GLU A 272 -13.22 -24.05 -22.84
N LEU A 273 -12.25 -23.52 -22.09
CA LEU A 273 -12.39 -22.21 -21.45
C LEU A 273 -12.41 -21.08 -22.48
N ALA A 274 -11.54 -21.10 -23.49
CA ALA A 274 -11.51 -20.11 -24.54
C ALA A 274 -12.83 -20.06 -25.34
N GLU A 275 -13.42 -21.21 -25.63
CA GLU A 275 -14.73 -21.32 -26.28
C GLU A 275 -15.83 -20.69 -25.40
N LYS A 276 -15.87 -21.04 -24.11
CA LYS A 276 -16.86 -20.52 -23.16
C LYS A 276 -16.75 -19.00 -22.96
N PHE A 277 -15.53 -18.49 -22.85
CA PHE A 277 -15.30 -17.06 -22.66
C PHE A 277 -15.34 -16.26 -23.96
N GLN A 278 -15.37 -16.94 -25.11
CA GLN A 278 -15.26 -16.32 -26.43
C GLN A 278 -14.04 -15.37 -26.52
N SER A 279 -12.93 -15.76 -25.88
CA SER A 279 -11.74 -14.94 -25.69
C SER A 279 -10.48 -15.82 -25.70
N PRO A 280 -9.34 -15.36 -26.24
CA PRO A 280 -8.07 -16.06 -26.06
C PRO A 280 -7.72 -16.14 -24.57
N VAL A 281 -7.02 -17.21 -24.21
CA VAL A 281 -6.54 -17.40 -22.83
C VAL A 281 -5.04 -17.06 -22.72
N LEU A 282 -4.66 -16.60 -21.54
CA LEU A 282 -3.26 -16.54 -21.10
C LEU A 282 -3.11 -17.59 -19.99
N SER A 283 -2.37 -18.66 -20.26
CA SER A 283 -1.98 -19.59 -19.20
C SER A 283 -0.91 -18.93 -18.34
N LEU A 284 -1.12 -18.82 -17.03
CA LEU A 284 -0.10 -18.40 -16.08
C LEU A 284 0.34 -19.60 -15.26
N LEU A 285 1.46 -20.20 -15.65
CA LEU A 285 1.96 -21.41 -15.04
C LEU A 285 2.63 -21.10 -13.71
N THR A 286 2.11 -21.70 -12.64
CA THR A 286 2.77 -21.74 -11.33
C THR A 286 3.50 -23.07 -11.19
N TYR A 287 4.51 -23.20 -10.31
CA TYR A 287 5.24 -24.47 -10.10
C TYR A 287 5.91 -25.02 -11.38
N TRP A 288 6.15 -24.17 -12.37
CA TRP A 288 6.77 -24.53 -13.64
C TRP A 288 8.29 -24.70 -13.52
N GLU A 289 8.88 -24.23 -12.43
CA GLU A 289 10.32 -24.21 -12.20
C GLU A 289 10.87 -25.63 -12.11
N GLY A 290 11.93 -25.94 -12.83
CA GLY A 290 12.51 -27.29 -12.87
C GLY A 290 13.28 -27.65 -11.60
N SER A 291 13.71 -26.66 -10.84
CA SER A 291 14.43 -26.86 -9.58
C SER A 291 13.48 -27.29 -8.46
N ALA A 292 12.64 -26.38 -7.97
CA ALA A 292 11.65 -26.58 -6.92
C ALA A 292 10.61 -25.46 -7.02
N PRO A 293 9.34 -25.70 -6.62
CA PRO A 293 8.33 -24.66 -6.66
C PRO A 293 8.69 -23.51 -5.74
N TRP A 294 8.44 -22.27 -6.17
CA TRP A 294 8.63 -21.07 -5.33
C TRP A 294 10.07 -20.85 -4.85
N CYS A 295 11.06 -21.24 -5.64
CA CYS A 295 12.47 -21.17 -5.24
C CYS A 295 13.31 -20.19 -6.08
N PRO A 296 12.98 -18.87 -6.09
CA PRO A 296 13.80 -17.88 -6.78
C PRO A 296 15.18 -17.69 -6.13
N PRO A 297 16.19 -17.23 -6.89
CA PRO A 297 16.14 -16.94 -8.33
C PRO A 297 16.33 -18.19 -9.23
N PHE A 298 16.44 -19.39 -8.63
CA PHE A 298 16.84 -20.62 -9.32
C PHE A 298 15.69 -21.28 -10.08
N ASN A 299 15.02 -20.56 -10.99
CA ASN A 299 13.76 -21.04 -11.57
C ASN A 299 13.92 -21.93 -12.82
N TRP A 300 15.08 -21.87 -13.50
CA TRP A 300 15.35 -22.58 -14.77
C TRP A 300 16.11 -23.90 -14.54
N PRO A 301 15.96 -24.95 -15.40
CA PRO A 301 15.07 -25.09 -16.57
C PRO A 301 13.58 -25.23 -16.20
N PRO A 302 12.63 -25.27 -17.16
CA PRO A 302 11.25 -25.65 -16.85
C PRO A 302 11.15 -27.12 -16.40
N TYR A 303 10.12 -27.42 -15.61
CA TYR A 303 9.83 -28.77 -15.12
C TYR A 303 9.57 -29.75 -16.27
N GLY A 304 10.29 -30.86 -16.29
CA GLY A 304 10.25 -31.81 -17.41
C GLY A 304 11.17 -31.45 -18.59
N GLY A 305 11.87 -30.31 -18.54
CA GLY A 305 12.85 -29.90 -19.54
C GLY A 305 12.29 -28.97 -20.62
N GLU A 306 13.20 -28.34 -21.37
CA GLU A 306 12.89 -27.31 -22.36
C GLU A 306 12.09 -27.84 -23.55
N GLU A 307 12.31 -29.09 -23.96
CA GLU A 307 11.61 -29.71 -25.10
C GLU A 307 10.10 -29.85 -24.82
N VAL A 308 9.74 -30.42 -23.66
CA VAL A 308 8.32 -30.60 -23.26
C VAL A 308 7.63 -29.25 -23.09
N PHE A 309 8.35 -28.25 -22.60
CA PHE A 309 7.82 -26.89 -22.48
C PHE A 309 7.64 -26.22 -23.86
N HIS A 310 8.57 -26.45 -24.79
CA HIS A 310 8.50 -25.93 -26.15
C HIS A 310 7.29 -26.49 -26.91
N GLU A 311 7.00 -27.78 -26.78
CA GLU A 311 5.80 -28.39 -27.38
C GLU A 311 4.50 -27.69 -26.93
N PHE A 312 4.43 -27.31 -25.64
CA PHE A 312 3.31 -26.56 -25.11
C PHE A 312 3.25 -25.12 -25.63
N LEU A 313 4.38 -24.43 -25.72
CA LEU A 313 4.42 -23.09 -26.33
C LEU A 313 3.90 -23.11 -27.77
N VAL A 314 4.33 -24.09 -28.57
CA VAL A 314 3.84 -24.28 -29.95
C VAL A 314 2.32 -24.53 -29.94
N ALA A 315 1.84 -25.48 -29.14
CA ALA A 315 0.42 -25.81 -29.07
C ALA A 315 -0.47 -24.62 -28.64
N MET A 316 0.02 -23.79 -27.72
CA MET A 316 -0.65 -22.56 -27.28
C MET A 316 -0.67 -21.49 -28.37
N HIS A 317 0.47 -21.24 -29.02
CA HIS A 317 0.57 -20.21 -30.06
C HIS A 317 -0.20 -20.58 -31.33
N ASP A 318 -0.26 -21.85 -31.71
CA ASP A 318 -1.07 -22.33 -32.85
C ASP A 318 -2.57 -22.01 -32.67
N ARG A 319 -3.02 -21.84 -31.42
CA ARG A 319 -4.40 -21.44 -31.05
C ARG A 319 -4.58 -19.94 -30.91
N GLY A 320 -3.51 -19.16 -31.01
CA GLY A 320 -3.51 -17.73 -30.68
C GLY A 320 -3.65 -17.45 -29.18
N PHE A 321 -3.30 -18.42 -28.32
CA PHE A 321 -3.23 -18.24 -26.87
C PHE A 321 -1.87 -17.70 -26.44
N TYR A 322 -1.77 -17.32 -25.17
CA TYR A 322 -0.56 -16.76 -24.56
C TYR A 322 -0.08 -17.62 -23.39
N VAL A 323 1.22 -17.58 -23.14
CA VAL A 323 1.85 -18.27 -22.00
C VAL A 323 2.61 -17.26 -21.16
N GLY A 324 2.31 -17.26 -19.85
CA GLY A 324 3.00 -16.53 -18.81
C GLY A 324 3.56 -17.50 -17.78
N LEU A 325 4.68 -17.12 -17.17
CA LEU A 325 5.34 -17.88 -16.13
C LEU A 325 5.25 -17.10 -14.83
N TYR A 326 4.70 -17.73 -13.78
CA TYR A 326 4.70 -17.12 -12.46
C TYR A 326 6.11 -17.23 -11.87
N GLY A 327 6.67 -16.13 -11.39
CA GLY A 327 7.94 -16.12 -10.67
C GLY A 327 7.97 -15.03 -9.62
N SER A 328 8.61 -15.31 -8.48
CA SER A 328 8.89 -14.28 -7.46
C SER A 328 10.26 -13.66 -7.73
N GLY A 329 10.29 -12.39 -8.15
CA GLY A 329 11.54 -11.70 -8.50
C GLY A 329 12.21 -10.95 -7.33
N LEU A 330 11.55 -10.87 -6.17
CA LEU A 330 12.01 -10.08 -5.03
C LEU A 330 12.54 -10.92 -3.86
N ASN A 331 12.36 -12.24 -3.92
CA ASN A 331 12.72 -13.15 -2.84
C ASN A 331 13.95 -13.98 -3.21
N TRP A 332 14.71 -14.36 -2.19
CA TRP A 332 15.81 -15.32 -2.30
C TRP A 332 15.48 -16.56 -1.49
N THR A 333 15.43 -17.71 -2.15
CA THR A 333 15.17 -19.00 -1.51
C THR A 333 16.42 -19.85 -1.60
N ASP A 334 17.02 -20.09 -0.43
CA ASP A 334 18.16 -21.00 -0.31
C ASP A 334 17.73 -22.43 0.04
N LYS A 335 16.61 -22.61 0.75
CA LYS A 335 16.04 -23.92 1.07
C LYS A 335 14.56 -23.95 0.77
N SER A 336 14.10 -25.02 0.15
CA SER A 336 12.68 -25.23 -0.10
C SER A 336 12.03 -25.95 1.08
N LEU A 337 10.86 -25.48 1.50
CA LEU A 337 9.99 -26.22 2.43
C LEU A 337 9.25 -27.38 1.74
N LEU A 338 9.16 -27.35 0.39
CA LEU A 338 8.41 -28.32 -0.40
C LEU A 338 9.31 -29.42 -1.00
N CYS A 339 10.58 -29.09 -1.28
CA CYS A 339 11.59 -29.98 -1.85
C CYS A 339 12.84 -29.97 -0.96
N PRO A 340 12.92 -30.82 0.09
CA PRO A 340 14.03 -30.81 1.04
C PRO A 340 15.42 -31.01 0.41
N GLU A 341 15.48 -31.61 -0.78
CA GLU A 341 16.67 -31.78 -1.61
C GLU A 341 17.16 -30.49 -2.27
N PHE A 342 16.31 -29.46 -2.35
CA PHE A 342 16.70 -28.14 -2.84
C PHE A 342 17.46 -27.39 -1.74
N ASP A 343 18.78 -27.32 -1.89
CA ASP A 343 19.67 -26.54 -1.06
C ASP A 343 20.61 -25.68 -1.93
N LYS A 344 20.60 -24.37 -1.65
CA LYS A 344 21.39 -23.33 -2.31
C LYS A 344 22.07 -22.43 -1.27
N THR A 345 22.29 -22.92 -0.04
CA THR A 345 23.01 -22.13 0.98
C THR A 345 24.42 -21.76 0.57
N ASP A 346 25.04 -22.52 -0.34
CA ASP A 346 26.38 -22.21 -0.87
C ASP A 346 26.42 -20.88 -1.65
N TYR A 347 25.26 -20.34 -2.05
CA TYR A 347 25.14 -19.03 -2.68
C TYR A 347 24.90 -17.89 -1.69
N ARG A 348 24.79 -18.17 -0.39
CA ARG A 348 24.92 -17.15 0.66
C ARG A 348 26.40 -16.78 0.72
N ILE A 349 26.83 -15.81 -0.09
CA ILE A 349 28.20 -15.30 0.00
C ILE A 349 28.44 -14.80 1.43
N GLU A 350 29.57 -15.19 2.04
CA GLU A 350 30.07 -14.67 3.32
C GLU A 350 30.38 -13.17 3.28
#